data_AF-A0A2T1D9D2-F1
#
_entry.id   AF-A0A2T1D9D2-F1
#
_cell.length_a   1.000
_cell.length_b   1.000
_cell.length_c   1.000
_cell.angle_alpha   90.00
_cell.angle_beta   90.00
_cell.angle_gamma   90.00
#
_symmetry.space_group_name_H-M   'P 1'
#
loop_
_entity.id
_entity.type
_entity.pdbx_description
1 polymer ?
#
loop_
_entity_poly.entity_id
_entity_poly.type
_entity_poly.pdbx_seq_one_letter_code
_entity_poly.pdbx_strand_id
1 'polypeptide(L)'
;MVSLLTLSTPEMNGAIEPLDLLFRAALLAGLGSRARSVITTLDTTQINHLSQRTCIDAGNPLLLSVKATQQRSLRVFRQSPTATPDSNFPRWIGTHYLPNGMTAHSITDTFFRNQTAAWEHTLAFAKSADRLAQFHHYHAILGLKGRIFQTSYESNSSDSHWVTWQLDRATSPAEAIAACQCAASLDAIQLLQDLFGRSILPRSGPWSLSCNLDASDPHLKLGTTLWARFPEASRKHQRMAAIVGQMGGDSRFGEALYKLLDSARFNHSTRIGRAVEVELCGDRAIDLEFYLSVPTL
;
A
#
# COMPACT_ATOMS: atom_id res chain seq x y z
N MET A 1 50.72 11.19 -29.33
CA MET A 1 50.17 10.19 -28.39
C MET A 1 49.55 10.96 -27.24
N VAL A 2 48.25 11.27 -27.31
CA VAL A 2 47.54 12.07 -26.31
C VAL A 2 46.97 11.11 -25.27
N SER A 3 47.48 11.18 -24.05
CA SER A 3 46.99 10.40 -22.91
C SER A 3 45.65 10.97 -22.46
N LEU A 4 44.57 10.21 -22.66
CA LEU A 4 43.25 10.48 -22.11
C LEU A 4 43.30 10.21 -20.60
N LEU A 5 43.44 11.28 -19.82
CA LEU A 5 43.19 11.28 -18.38
C LEU A 5 41.69 11.02 -18.17
N THR A 6 41.32 9.78 -17.89
CA THR A 6 40.03 9.44 -17.29
C THR A 6 39.97 10.06 -15.90
N LEU A 7 39.27 11.18 -15.79
CA LEU A 7 38.83 11.75 -14.53
C LEU A 7 37.81 10.78 -13.90
N SER A 8 38.30 9.94 -13.00
CA SER A 8 37.46 9.21 -12.06
C SER A 8 36.82 10.23 -11.10
N THR A 9 35.57 10.59 -11.36
CA THR A 9 34.72 11.24 -10.38
C THR A 9 34.65 10.36 -9.13
N PRO A 10 34.92 10.88 -7.92
CA PRO A 10 34.79 10.09 -6.71
C PRO A 10 33.32 9.72 -6.53
N GLU A 11 33.01 8.43 -6.64
CA GLU A 11 31.73 7.84 -6.28
C GLU A 11 31.53 7.96 -4.75
N MET A 12 31.18 9.14 -4.27
CA MET A 12 30.58 9.29 -2.94
C MET A 12 29.06 9.12 -3.04
N ASN A 13 28.60 7.96 -3.50
CA ASN A 13 27.23 7.55 -3.23
C ASN A 13 27.19 6.91 -1.84
N GLY A 14 27.34 7.76 -0.82
CA GLY A 14 27.06 7.37 0.54
C GLY A 14 25.60 6.95 0.63
N ALA A 15 25.39 5.66 0.86
CA ALA A 15 24.11 5.08 1.25
C ALA A 15 23.37 6.00 2.23
N ILE A 16 22.17 6.47 1.87
CA ILE A 16 21.31 7.08 2.88
C ILE A 16 20.82 5.93 3.77
N GLU A 17 21.26 5.93 5.03
CA GLU A 17 20.78 4.99 6.03
C GLU A 17 19.24 5.03 6.13
N PRO A 18 18.54 3.88 6.24
CA PRO A 18 17.08 3.84 6.27
C PRO A 18 16.46 4.75 7.34
N LEU A 19 17.11 4.90 8.50
CA LEU A 19 16.66 5.80 9.56
C LEU A 19 16.77 7.30 9.17
N ASP A 20 17.82 7.70 8.45
CA ASP A 20 17.95 9.07 7.95
C ASP A 20 16.89 9.33 6.86
N LEU A 21 16.64 8.33 6.02
CA LEU A 21 15.59 8.40 5.00
C LEU A 21 14.20 8.60 5.61
N LEU A 22 13.86 7.81 6.62
CA LEU A 22 12.61 7.95 7.37
C LEU A 22 12.53 9.30 8.10
N PHE A 23 13.64 9.79 8.67
CA PHE A 23 13.68 11.10 9.32
C PHE A 23 13.39 12.23 8.33
N ARG A 24 13.99 12.19 7.13
CA ARG A 24 13.69 13.16 6.06
C ARG A 24 12.24 13.04 5.58
N ALA A 25 11.69 11.83 5.46
CA ALA A 25 10.29 11.62 5.13
C ALA A 25 9.36 12.21 6.20
N ALA A 26 9.70 12.04 7.49
CA ALA A 26 8.98 12.62 8.62
C ALA A 26 8.99 14.17 8.59
N LEU A 27 10.12 14.77 8.22
CA LEU A 27 10.22 16.22 8.02
C LEU A 27 9.35 16.69 6.84
N LEU A 28 9.39 15.99 5.69
CA LEU A 28 8.53 16.28 4.54
C LEU A 28 7.04 16.18 4.88
N ALA A 29 6.67 15.23 5.74
CA ALA A 29 5.31 15.05 6.24
C ALA A 29 4.87 16.16 7.22
N GLY A 30 5.74 17.13 7.53
CA GLY A 30 5.41 18.26 8.39
C GLY A 30 5.44 17.95 9.89
N LEU A 31 6.13 16.89 10.32
CA LEU A 31 6.22 16.52 11.75
C LEU A 31 7.16 17.43 12.56
N GLY A 32 8.01 18.22 11.89
CA GLY A 32 8.89 19.21 12.52
C GLY A 32 9.78 18.59 13.60
N SER A 33 9.79 19.17 14.80
CA SER A 33 10.59 18.69 15.94
C SER A 33 10.24 17.26 16.39
N ARG A 34 9.03 16.77 16.09
CA ARG A 34 8.59 15.41 16.42
C ARG A 34 9.16 14.35 15.49
N ALA A 35 9.77 14.73 14.37
CA ALA A 35 10.32 13.77 13.41
C ALA A 35 11.31 12.80 14.08
N ARG A 36 12.20 13.32 14.94
CA ARG A 36 13.21 12.50 15.62
C ARG A 36 12.57 11.48 16.57
N SER A 37 11.62 11.90 17.41
CA SER A 37 10.95 11.00 18.35
C SER A 37 10.16 9.91 17.61
N VAL A 38 9.50 10.26 16.50
CA VAL A 38 8.78 9.29 15.66
C VAL A 38 9.72 8.22 15.11
N ILE A 39 10.90 8.61 14.60
CA ILE A 39 11.87 7.65 14.09
C ILE A 39 12.43 6.75 15.20
N THR A 40 12.69 7.29 16.39
CA THR A 40 13.12 6.47 17.54
C THR A 40 12.07 5.43 17.93
N THR A 41 10.77 5.74 17.81
CA THR A 41 9.70 4.77 18.09
C THR A 41 9.53 3.69 17.03
N LEU A 42 10.04 3.90 15.81
CA LEU A 42 9.79 2.98 14.69
C LEU A 42 10.61 1.68 14.75
N ASP A 43 11.53 1.53 15.72
CA ASP A 43 12.42 0.38 15.93
C ASP A 43 12.68 -0.46 14.66
N THR A 44 13.48 0.10 13.77
CA THR A 44 13.80 -0.54 12.48
C THR A 44 14.72 -1.76 12.64
N THR A 45 15.22 -2.04 13.84
CA THR A 45 16.12 -3.18 14.09
C THR A 45 15.37 -4.52 14.05
N GLN A 46 14.04 -4.49 14.13
CA GLN A 46 13.18 -5.67 14.09
C GLN A 46 12.64 -6.00 12.69
N ILE A 47 13.15 -5.31 11.66
CA ILE A 47 12.74 -5.52 10.28
C ILE A 47 13.39 -6.81 9.76
N ASN A 48 12.72 -7.94 9.97
CA ASN A 48 13.17 -9.23 9.44
C ASN A 48 12.85 -9.33 7.95
N HIS A 49 13.85 -9.64 7.13
CA HIS A 49 13.63 -10.07 5.74
C HIS A 49 12.98 -11.46 5.76
N LEU A 50 11.66 -11.49 5.86
CA LEU A 50 10.93 -12.74 5.70
C LEU A 50 10.99 -13.17 4.23
N SER A 51 11.16 -14.47 4.00
CA SER A 51 11.25 -15.07 2.66
C SER A 51 9.94 -14.98 1.87
N GLN A 52 8.85 -14.58 2.53
CA GLN A 52 7.52 -14.49 1.94
C GLN A 52 7.29 -13.07 1.40
N ARG A 53 7.13 -12.99 0.08
CA ARG A 53 6.85 -11.73 -0.64
C ARG A 53 5.35 -11.59 -0.84
N THR A 54 4.71 -10.53 -0.35
CA THR A 54 3.33 -10.22 -0.77
C THR A 54 3.34 -9.54 -2.13
N CYS A 55 2.18 -9.51 -2.78
CA CYS A 55 2.03 -8.71 -3.98
C CYS A 55 2.29 -7.22 -3.67
N ILE A 56 1.93 -6.73 -2.47
CA ILE A 56 2.05 -5.34 -2.05
C ILE A 56 3.51 -4.96 -1.73
N ASP A 57 4.25 -5.83 -1.03
CA ASP A 57 5.60 -5.50 -0.58
C ASP A 57 6.74 -6.02 -1.49
N ALA A 58 6.49 -7.07 -2.28
CA ALA A 58 7.48 -7.80 -3.07
C ALA A 58 8.80 -8.10 -2.31
N GLY A 59 8.67 -8.43 -1.02
CA GLY A 59 9.74 -8.73 -0.08
C GLY A 59 10.37 -7.53 0.62
N ASN A 60 9.81 -6.31 0.45
CA ASN A 60 10.30 -5.14 1.17
C ASN A 60 9.58 -5.03 2.52
N PRO A 61 10.25 -5.25 3.66
CA PRO A 61 9.61 -5.30 4.97
C PRO A 61 9.20 -3.91 5.53
N LEU A 62 9.45 -2.83 4.78
CA LEU A 62 9.14 -1.44 5.16
C LEU A 62 8.58 -0.64 3.98
N LEU A 63 7.35 -0.15 4.13
CA LEU A 63 6.68 0.68 3.13
C LEU A 63 6.31 2.04 3.73
N LEU A 64 6.29 3.06 2.87
CA LEU A 64 5.59 4.31 3.12
C LEU A 64 4.33 4.36 2.27
N SER A 65 3.31 5.10 2.71
CA SER A 65 2.16 5.38 1.84
C SER A 65 1.81 6.86 1.72
N VAL A 66 1.21 7.19 0.58
CA VAL A 66 0.65 8.51 0.27
C VAL A 66 -0.82 8.31 -0.07
N LYS A 67 -1.72 9.02 0.63
CA LYS A 67 -3.15 9.06 0.29
C LYS A 67 -3.46 10.31 -0.52
N ALA A 68 -4.20 10.15 -1.61
CA ALA A 68 -4.39 11.17 -2.64
C ALA A 68 -5.27 12.32 -2.20
N THR A 69 -6.24 12.08 -1.30
CA THR A 69 -7.11 13.13 -0.75
C THR A 69 -6.55 13.80 0.51
N GLN A 70 -5.50 13.25 1.10
CA GLN A 70 -5.03 13.69 2.42
C GLN A 70 -3.96 14.77 2.33
N GLN A 71 -3.93 15.61 3.36
CA GLN A 71 -2.80 16.49 3.62
C GLN A 71 -1.54 15.67 3.91
N ARG A 72 -0.37 16.31 3.79
CA ARG A 72 0.91 15.69 4.11
C ARG A 72 0.88 15.02 5.50
N SER A 73 1.25 13.76 5.53
CA SER A 73 1.33 12.95 6.74
C SER A 73 2.27 11.78 6.49
N LEU A 74 2.79 11.18 7.56
CA LEU A 74 3.70 10.04 7.44
C LEU A 74 2.92 8.77 7.76
N ARG A 75 2.77 7.89 6.76
CA ARG A 75 2.23 6.54 6.94
C ARG A 75 3.35 5.53 6.74
N VAL A 76 3.61 4.71 7.74
CA VAL A 76 4.67 3.70 7.72
C VAL A 76 4.05 2.33 7.94
N PHE A 77 4.34 1.38 7.07
CA PHE A 77 3.95 -0.02 7.23
C PHE A 77 5.20 -0.85 7.42
N ARG A 78 5.22 -1.64 8.49
CA ARG A 78 6.32 -2.56 8.79
C ARG A 78 5.79 -3.96 9.01
N GLN A 79 6.54 -4.95 8.57
CA GLN A 79 6.22 -6.33 8.88
C GLN A 79 6.58 -6.62 10.34
N SER A 80 5.66 -7.23 11.09
CA SER A 80 5.89 -7.66 12.47
C SER A 80 6.89 -8.82 12.50
N PRO A 81 7.94 -8.77 13.34
CA PRO A 81 8.89 -9.87 13.49
C PRO A 81 8.26 -11.09 14.15
N THR A 82 7.26 -10.86 15.01
CA THR A 82 6.49 -11.90 15.67
C THR A 82 5.37 -12.31 14.72
N ALA A 83 5.55 -13.44 14.04
CA ALA A 83 4.40 -14.23 13.66
C ALA A 83 3.62 -14.49 14.96
N THR A 84 2.32 -14.23 14.98
CA THR A 84 1.50 -14.64 16.12
C THR A 84 1.71 -16.15 16.30
N PRO A 85 1.93 -16.64 17.54
CA PRO A 85 2.32 -18.04 17.79
C PRO A 85 1.43 -19.08 17.09
N ASP A 86 0.17 -18.71 16.83
CA ASP A 86 -0.85 -19.58 16.24
C ASP A 86 -0.99 -19.41 14.71
N SER A 87 -0.19 -18.56 14.07
CA SER A 87 -0.55 -17.99 12.78
C SER A 87 0.67 -17.86 11.85
N ASN A 88 0.82 -18.83 10.94
CA ASN A 88 1.90 -18.89 9.94
C ASN A 88 1.77 -17.83 8.81
N PHE A 89 1.10 -16.70 9.05
CA PHE A 89 0.93 -15.63 8.08
C PHE A 89 1.65 -14.34 8.50
N PRO A 90 2.22 -13.58 7.54
CA PRO A 90 2.74 -12.24 7.77
C PRO A 90 1.71 -11.28 8.37
N ARG A 91 2.15 -10.57 9.42
CA ARG A 91 1.43 -9.43 10.00
C ARG A 91 2.16 -8.15 9.66
N TRP A 92 1.41 -7.13 9.27
CA TRP A 92 1.85 -5.77 9.00
C TRP A 92 1.26 -4.84 10.05
N ILE A 93 2.09 -3.94 10.54
CA ILE A 93 1.70 -2.86 11.45
C ILE A 93 1.85 -1.56 10.67
N GLY A 94 0.72 -0.92 10.39
CA GLY A 94 0.64 0.43 9.87
C GLY A 94 0.62 1.44 11.01
N THR A 95 1.40 2.50 10.89
CA THR A 95 1.33 3.66 11.79
C THR A 95 1.19 4.92 10.95
N HIS A 96 0.15 5.70 11.24
CA HIS A 96 -0.14 6.98 10.60
C HIS A 96 0.12 8.12 11.57
N TYR A 97 1.15 8.91 11.30
CA TYR A 97 1.51 10.10 12.06
C TYR A 97 0.95 11.35 11.37
N LEU A 98 0.05 12.04 12.08
CA LEU A 98 -0.54 13.28 11.62
C LEU A 98 0.26 14.50 12.12
N PRO A 99 0.32 15.59 11.33
CA PRO A 99 1.00 16.83 11.75
C PRO A 99 0.51 17.40 13.08
N ASN A 100 -0.77 17.17 13.41
CA ASN A 100 -1.43 17.72 14.59
C ASN A 100 -1.06 17.02 15.92
N GLY A 101 -0.27 15.96 15.92
CA GLY A 101 0.00 15.20 17.15
C GLY A 101 -0.51 13.77 17.11
N MET A 102 -1.62 13.53 16.41
CA MET A 102 -2.34 12.28 16.46
C MET A 102 -1.58 11.14 15.77
N THR A 103 -1.75 9.94 16.30
CA THR A 103 -1.21 8.71 15.74
C THR A 103 -2.34 7.69 15.65
N ALA A 104 -2.51 7.08 14.48
CA ALA A 104 -3.41 5.94 14.30
C ALA A 104 -2.59 4.70 13.96
N HIS A 105 -3.09 3.53 14.37
CA HIS A 105 -2.46 2.25 14.06
C HIS A 105 -3.42 1.36 13.29
N SER A 106 -2.88 0.61 12.35
CA SER A 106 -3.58 -0.45 11.65
C SER A 106 -2.81 -1.74 11.72
N ILE A 107 -3.54 -2.85 11.69
CA ILE A 107 -3.01 -4.20 11.64
C ILE A 107 -3.53 -4.83 10.37
N THR A 108 -2.67 -5.59 9.71
CA THR A 108 -2.96 -6.24 8.45
C THR A 108 -2.35 -7.63 8.44
N ASP A 109 -3.16 -8.67 8.30
CA ASP A 109 -2.72 -10.06 8.23
C ASP A 109 -2.86 -10.57 6.78
N THR A 110 -1.81 -11.18 6.23
CA THR A 110 -1.77 -11.58 4.79
C THR A 110 -1.59 -13.08 4.59
N PHE A 111 -2.47 -13.71 3.80
CA PHE A 111 -2.52 -15.16 3.56
C PHE A 111 -2.07 -15.53 2.14
N PHE A 112 -1.28 -16.60 2.01
CA PHE A 112 -0.65 -16.97 0.73
C PHE A 112 -1.01 -18.35 0.18
N ARG A 113 -0.94 -19.38 1.04
CA ARG A 113 -0.97 -20.78 0.59
C ARG A 113 -2.01 -21.61 1.31
N ASN A 114 -2.24 -21.34 2.59
CA ASN A 114 -3.20 -22.08 3.39
C ASN A 114 -4.56 -21.37 3.38
N GLN A 115 -5.41 -21.74 2.42
CA GLN A 115 -6.75 -21.15 2.28
C GLN A 115 -7.69 -21.57 3.41
N THR A 116 -7.51 -22.75 4.00
CA THR A 116 -8.24 -23.17 5.20
C THR A 116 -7.94 -22.26 6.37
N ALA A 117 -6.65 -22.00 6.65
CA ALA A 117 -6.26 -21.07 7.71
C ALA A 117 -6.71 -19.63 7.42
N ALA A 118 -6.65 -19.19 6.15
CA ALA A 118 -7.17 -17.88 5.76
C ALA A 118 -8.68 -17.75 6.05
N TRP A 119 -9.44 -18.80 5.73
CA TRP A 119 -10.88 -18.87 6.03
C TRP A 119 -11.15 -18.86 7.53
N GLU A 120 -10.52 -19.74 8.31
CA GLU A 120 -10.71 -19.85 9.75
C GLU A 120 -10.37 -18.55 10.47
N HIS A 121 -9.23 -17.94 10.12
CA HIS A 121 -8.82 -16.65 10.68
C HIS A 121 -9.79 -15.53 10.32
N THR A 122 -10.20 -15.44 9.05
CA THR A 122 -11.14 -14.39 8.61
C THR A 122 -12.52 -14.57 9.23
N LEU A 123 -12.95 -15.82 9.42
CA LEU A 123 -14.19 -16.14 10.13
C LEU A 123 -14.12 -15.72 11.60
N ALA A 124 -13.02 -16.00 12.29
CA ALA A 124 -12.78 -15.58 13.66
C ALA A 124 -12.74 -14.04 13.77
N PHE A 125 -12.04 -13.38 12.85
CA PHE A 125 -11.95 -11.92 12.73
C PHE A 125 -13.33 -11.26 12.54
N ALA A 126 -14.14 -11.77 11.59
CA ALA A 126 -15.49 -11.26 11.35
C ALA A 126 -16.42 -11.50 12.54
N LYS A 127 -16.27 -12.63 13.26
CA LYS A 127 -17.00 -12.91 14.50
C LYS A 127 -16.62 -11.96 15.62
N SER A 128 -15.33 -11.71 15.85
CA SER A 128 -14.88 -10.80 16.91
C SER A 128 -15.30 -9.36 16.67
N ALA A 129 -15.51 -8.97 15.41
CA ALA A 129 -16.00 -7.64 15.04
C ALA A 129 -17.53 -7.54 15.01
N ASP A 130 -18.27 -8.62 15.28
CA ASP A 130 -19.73 -8.69 15.10
C ASP A 130 -20.16 -8.31 13.66
N ARG A 131 -19.42 -8.79 12.65
CA ARG A 131 -19.64 -8.51 11.22
C ARG A 131 -19.78 -9.78 10.38
N LEU A 132 -20.15 -10.90 10.99
CA LEU A 132 -20.21 -12.20 10.33
C LEU A 132 -21.17 -12.24 9.14
N ALA A 133 -22.33 -11.59 9.25
CA ALA A 133 -23.31 -11.52 8.17
C ALA A 133 -22.75 -10.82 6.92
N GLN A 134 -22.09 -9.67 7.13
CA GLN A 134 -21.49 -8.90 6.03
C GLN A 134 -20.33 -9.67 5.38
N PHE A 135 -19.51 -10.36 6.17
CA PHE A 135 -18.47 -11.24 5.64
C PHE A 135 -19.05 -12.34 4.76
N HIS A 136 -20.10 -13.05 5.22
CA HIS A 136 -20.74 -14.10 4.43
C HIS A 136 -21.35 -13.56 3.14
N HIS A 137 -21.96 -12.37 3.18
CA HIS A 137 -22.49 -11.71 2.00
C HIS A 137 -21.41 -11.47 0.94
N TYR A 138 -20.30 -10.80 1.30
CA TYR A 138 -19.21 -10.57 0.36
C TYR A 138 -18.52 -11.86 -0.08
N HIS A 139 -18.34 -12.83 0.82
CA HIS A 139 -17.72 -14.10 0.46
C HIS A 139 -18.57 -14.91 -0.52
N ALA A 140 -19.89 -14.88 -0.41
CA ALA A 140 -20.77 -15.52 -1.40
C ALA A 140 -20.59 -14.93 -2.81
N ILE A 141 -20.24 -13.65 -2.91
CA ILE A 141 -20.00 -12.94 -4.17
C ILE A 141 -18.57 -13.17 -4.70
N LEU A 142 -17.57 -12.95 -3.83
CA LEU A 142 -16.15 -12.87 -4.22
C LEU A 142 -15.39 -14.19 -4.03
N GLY A 143 -15.88 -15.10 -3.18
CA GLY A 143 -15.26 -16.41 -2.95
C GLY A 143 -15.26 -17.30 -4.20
N LEU A 144 -16.16 -17.06 -5.15
CA LEU A 144 -16.18 -17.73 -6.46
C LEU A 144 -15.29 -17.05 -7.52
N LYS A 145 -14.78 -15.85 -7.22
CA LYS A 145 -14.03 -15.00 -8.15
C LYS A 145 -12.55 -14.86 -7.77
N GLY A 146 -12.15 -15.49 -6.68
CA GLY A 146 -10.83 -15.35 -6.09
C GLY A 146 -10.74 -16.02 -4.73
N ARG A 147 -9.76 -15.59 -3.94
CA ARG A 147 -9.45 -16.20 -2.65
C ARG A 147 -9.13 -15.15 -1.60
N ILE A 148 -9.38 -15.45 -0.33
CA ILE A 148 -9.06 -14.55 0.77
C ILE A 148 -7.54 -14.37 0.81
N PHE A 149 -7.12 -13.11 0.81
CA PHE A 149 -5.72 -12.70 0.74
C PHE A 149 -5.31 -11.91 1.96
N GLN A 150 -6.18 -11.10 2.54
CA GLN A 150 -5.81 -10.26 3.68
C GLN A 150 -7.01 -9.90 4.54
N THR A 151 -6.79 -9.73 5.85
CA THR A 151 -7.67 -8.96 6.74
C THR A 151 -6.93 -7.74 7.25
N SER A 152 -7.63 -6.64 7.48
CA SER A 152 -7.02 -5.45 8.08
C SER A 152 -8.00 -4.64 8.90
N TYR A 153 -7.51 -4.01 9.96
CA TYR A 153 -8.32 -3.13 10.80
C TYR A 153 -7.51 -2.00 11.41
N GLU A 154 -8.18 -0.93 11.84
CA GLU A 154 -7.57 0.15 12.62
C GLU A 154 -7.80 -0.08 14.12
N SER A 155 -6.75 -0.05 14.94
CA SER A 155 -6.82 -0.48 16.34
C SER A 155 -7.76 0.36 17.21
N ASN A 156 -8.06 1.59 16.79
CA ASN A 156 -8.84 2.56 17.55
C ASN A 156 -10.18 2.89 16.86
N SER A 157 -10.56 2.13 15.83
CA SER A 157 -11.83 2.30 15.10
C SER A 157 -12.59 0.99 15.09
N SER A 158 -13.85 1.01 15.57
CA SER A 158 -14.75 -0.13 15.44
C SER A 158 -15.20 -0.38 14.00
N ASP A 159 -15.07 0.62 13.13
CA ASP A 159 -15.82 0.67 11.87
C ASP A 159 -14.94 0.36 10.65
N SER A 160 -13.64 0.10 10.88
CA SER A 160 -12.67 -0.17 9.81
C SER A 160 -12.20 -1.62 9.91
N HIS A 161 -13.03 -2.56 9.45
CA HIS A 161 -12.70 -3.99 9.37
C HIS A 161 -12.80 -4.45 7.93
N TRP A 162 -11.65 -4.70 7.30
CA TRP A 162 -11.57 -5.03 5.88
C TRP A 162 -11.20 -6.48 5.67
N VAL A 163 -11.85 -7.10 4.70
CA VAL A 163 -11.41 -8.38 4.12
C VAL A 163 -11.08 -8.16 2.66
N THR A 164 -9.96 -8.71 2.23
CA THR A 164 -9.44 -8.56 0.87
C THR A 164 -9.40 -9.90 0.18
N TRP A 165 -9.97 -9.95 -1.02
CA TRP A 165 -9.88 -11.08 -1.93
C TRP A 165 -8.86 -10.77 -3.02
N GLN A 166 -7.91 -11.67 -3.23
CA GLN A 166 -7.11 -11.69 -4.45
C GLN A 166 -7.98 -12.30 -5.55
N LEU A 167 -8.27 -11.52 -6.59
CA LEU A 167 -9.10 -11.99 -7.70
C LEU A 167 -8.32 -12.96 -8.59
N ASP A 168 -9.02 -13.96 -9.12
CA ASP A 168 -8.46 -14.87 -10.09
C ASP A 168 -8.07 -14.14 -11.37
N ARG A 169 -7.08 -14.68 -12.10
CA ARG A 169 -6.57 -14.04 -13.33
C ARG A 169 -7.63 -13.86 -14.42
N ALA A 170 -8.67 -14.68 -14.41
CA ALA A 170 -9.78 -14.61 -15.36
C ALA A 170 -10.84 -13.58 -14.97
N THR A 171 -10.89 -13.18 -13.69
CA THR A 171 -11.89 -12.27 -13.15
C THR A 171 -11.60 -10.83 -13.58
N SER A 172 -12.60 -10.17 -14.17
CA SER A 172 -12.54 -8.74 -14.45
C SER A 172 -12.77 -7.93 -13.17
N PRO A 173 -11.92 -6.93 -12.85
CA PRO A 173 -12.17 -6.03 -11.71
C PRO A 173 -13.52 -5.33 -11.78
N ALA A 174 -13.92 -4.88 -12.98
CA ALA A 174 -15.19 -4.19 -13.16
C ALA A 174 -16.39 -5.11 -12.85
N GLU A 175 -16.30 -6.38 -13.24
CA GLU A 175 -17.33 -7.39 -12.93
C GLU A 175 -17.38 -7.68 -11.42
N ALA A 176 -16.23 -7.79 -10.75
CA ALA A 176 -16.16 -8.02 -9.31
C ALA A 176 -16.73 -6.82 -8.51
N ILE A 177 -16.38 -5.59 -8.89
CA ILE A 177 -16.89 -4.36 -8.27
C ILE A 177 -18.41 -4.24 -8.46
N ALA A 178 -18.91 -4.48 -9.69
CA ALA A 178 -20.33 -4.44 -9.98
C ALA A 178 -21.12 -5.51 -9.21
N ALA A 179 -20.56 -6.70 -9.02
CA ALA A 179 -21.17 -7.76 -8.23
C ALA A 179 -21.32 -7.38 -6.74
N CYS A 180 -20.46 -6.49 -6.25
CA CYS A 180 -20.56 -5.86 -4.92
C CYS A 180 -21.46 -4.61 -4.90
N GLN A 181 -22.30 -4.40 -5.92
CA GLN A 181 -23.25 -3.29 -6.04
C GLN A 181 -22.59 -1.89 -6.06
N CYS A 182 -21.33 -1.81 -6.48
CA CYS A 182 -20.63 -0.55 -6.67
C CYS A 182 -20.52 -0.20 -8.17
N ALA A 183 -20.90 1.03 -8.53
CA ALA A 183 -20.89 1.50 -9.92
C ALA A 183 -19.59 2.20 -10.31
N ALA A 184 -18.68 2.45 -9.35
CA ALA A 184 -17.45 3.21 -9.52
C ALA A 184 -16.34 2.53 -10.37
N SER A 185 -16.63 1.37 -10.98
CA SER A 185 -15.60 0.60 -11.70
C SER A 185 -14.95 1.35 -12.86
N LEU A 186 -15.72 2.14 -13.62
CA LEU A 186 -15.19 2.92 -14.74
C LEU A 186 -14.25 4.03 -14.26
N ASP A 187 -14.66 4.76 -13.21
CA ASP A 187 -13.88 5.83 -12.60
C ASP A 187 -12.56 5.29 -12.03
N ALA A 188 -12.62 4.17 -11.30
CA ALA A 188 -11.43 3.49 -10.78
C ALA A 188 -10.44 3.07 -11.87
N ILE A 189 -10.94 2.47 -12.95
CA ILE A 189 -10.09 2.04 -14.07
C ILE A 189 -9.50 3.25 -14.80
N GLN A 190 -10.26 4.33 -14.97
CA GLN A 190 -9.76 5.56 -15.60
C GLN A 190 -8.62 6.17 -14.78
N LEU A 191 -8.78 6.33 -13.46
CA LEU A 191 -7.71 6.83 -12.57
C LEU A 191 -6.44 5.98 -12.65
N LEU A 192 -6.57 4.65 -12.69
CA LEU A 192 -5.42 3.76 -12.85
C LEU A 192 -4.78 3.89 -14.24
N GLN A 193 -5.58 4.07 -15.30
CA GLN A 193 -5.05 4.30 -16.65
C GLN A 193 -4.27 5.61 -16.75
N ASP A 194 -4.75 6.66 -16.11
CA ASP A 194 -4.08 7.96 -16.04
C ASP A 194 -2.77 7.88 -15.26
N LEU A 195 -2.80 7.23 -14.08
CA LEU A 195 -1.61 6.94 -13.28
C LEU A 195 -0.55 6.16 -14.07
N PHE A 196 -0.98 5.12 -14.80
CA PHE A 196 -0.10 4.27 -15.59
C PHE A 196 0.27 4.88 -16.94
N GLY A 197 -0.47 5.90 -17.37
CA GLY A 197 -0.45 6.53 -18.69
C GLY A 197 -0.47 5.54 -19.84
N ARG A 198 -1.31 4.51 -19.72
CA ARG A 198 -1.66 3.54 -20.76
C ARG A 198 -2.96 2.84 -20.40
N SER A 199 -3.65 2.33 -21.42
CA SER A 199 -4.82 1.48 -21.21
C SER A 199 -4.48 0.22 -20.40
N ILE A 200 -5.39 -0.15 -19.51
CA ILE A 200 -5.32 -1.36 -18.70
C ILE A 200 -6.32 -2.35 -19.28
N LEU A 201 -5.87 -3.56 -19.58
CA LEU A 201 -6.75 -4.63 -19.99
C LEU A 201 -7.34 -5.30 -18.73
N PRO A 202 -8.56 -5.85 -18.77
CA PRO A 202 -9.14 -6.54 -17.61
C PRO A 202 -8.22 -7.62 -17.02
N ARG A 203 -7.49 -8.33 -17.88
CA ARG A 203 -6.54 -9.40 -17.50
C ARG A 203 -5.13 -8.91 -17.16
N SER A 204 -4.90 -7.60 -17.07
CA SER A 204 -3.56 -7.05 -16.84
C SER A 204 -2.97 -7.39 -15.47
N GLY A 205 -3.76 -7.95 -14.54
CA GLY A 205 -3.48 -8.14 -13.10
C GLY A 205 -2.09 -8.64 -12.65
N PRO A 206 -1.87 -8.70 -11.33
CA PRO A 206 -2.88 -9.10 -10.34
C PRO A 206 -3.79 -7.97 -9.84
N TRP A 207 -4.97 -8.39 -9.37
CA TRP A 207 -6.01 -7.53 -8.80
C TRP A 207 -6.42 -8.04 -7.42
N SER A 208 -6.78 -7.13 -6.54
CA SER A 208 -7.45 -7.44 -5.28
C SER A 208 -8.66 -6.53 -5.09
N LEU A 209 -9.66 -7.04 -4.37
CA LEU A 209 -10.81 -6.25 -3.96
C LEU A 209 -10.98 -6.40 -2.44
N SER A 210 -10.90 -5.27 -1.73
CA SER A 210 -11.18 -5.20 -0.30
C SER A 210 -12.57 -4.67 -0.08
N CYS A 211 -13.29 -5.27 0.87
CA CYS A 211 -14.62 -4.82 1.27
C CYS A 211 -14.59 -4.45 2.75
N ASN A 212 -15.14 -3.27 3.10
CA ASN A 212 -15.40 -2.94 4.49
C ASN A 212 -16.54 -3.84 5.00
N LEU A 213 -16.34 -4.48 6.13
CA LEU A 213 -17.34 -5.32 6.78
C LEU A 213 -18.37 -4.51 7.57
N ASP A 214 -18.21 -3.19 7.69
CA ASP A 214 -19.26 -2.34 8.23
C ASP A 214 -20.38 -2.11 7.20
N ALA A 215 -21.59 -2.57 7.52
CA ALA A 215 -22.75 -2.45 6.64
C ALA A 215 -23.24 -1.00 6.47
N SER A 216 -22.90 -0.10 7.40
CA SER A 216 -23.24 1.32 7.31
C SER A 216 -22.27 2.11 6.41
N ASP A 217 -21.13 1.52 6.08
CA ASP A 217 -20.07 2.11 5.27
C ASP A 217 -19.61 1.14 4.16
N PRO A 218 -20.38 0.98 3.06
CA PRO A 218 -20.13 -0.02 2.03
C PRO A 218 -19.01 0.42 1.06
N HIS A 219 -17.86 0.80 1.59
CA HIS A 219 -16.69 1.14 0.81
C HIS A 219 -15.99 -0.11 0.29
N LEU A 220 -15.43 0.01 -0.92
CA LEU A 220 -14.58 -0.99 -1.53
C LEU A 220 -13.19 -0.41 -1.80
N LYS A 221 -12.15 -1.26 -1.86
CA LYS A 221 -10.83 -0.86 -2.38
C LYS A 221 -10.39 -1.79 -3.49
N LEU A 222 -10.15 -1.22 -4.68
CA LEU A 222 -9.54 -1.94 -5.79
C LEU A 222 -8.02 -1.80 -5.71
N GLY A 223 -7.33 -2.89 -5.40
CA GLY A 223 -5.87 -2.93 -5.31
C GLY A 223 -5.20 -3.54 -6.53
N THR A 224 -4.02 -3.04 -6.87
CA THR A 224 -3.14 -3.66 -7.87
C THR A 224 -1.67 -3.36 -7.64
N THR A 225 -0.83 -4.28 -8.10
CA THR A 225 0.63 -4.17 -8.04
C THR A 225 1.24 -3.96 -9.41
N LEU A 226 0.39 -3.64 -10.39
CA LEU A 226 0.84 -3.28 -11.72
C LEU A 226 1.75 -2.07 -11.71
N TRP A 227 1.59 -1.18 -10.74
CA TRP A 227 2.44 -0.01 -10.57
C TRP A 227 3.94 -0.36 -10.42
N ALA A 228 4.27 -1.47 -9.74
CA ALA A 228 5.64 -1.98 -9.63
C ALA A 228 6.27 -2.37 -10.97
N ARG A 229 5.46 -2.68 -11.98
CA ARG A 229 5.96 -3.09 -13.31
C ARG A 229 6.38 -1.90 -14.18
N PHE A 230 6.01 -0.68 -13.81
CA PHE A 230 6.40 0.51 -14.57
C PHE A 230 7.81 0.95 -14.21
N PRO A 231 8.62 1.39 -15.21
CA PRO A 231 9.95 1.90 -14.97
C PRO A 231 9.98 3.05 -13.96
N GLU A 232 11.03 3.07 -13.14
CA GLU A 232 11.32 4.14 -12.18
C GLU A 232 11.91 5.37 -12.89
N ALA A 233 11.10 5.99 -13.75
CA ALA A 233 11.44 7.20 -14.50
C ALA A 233 10.67 8.41 -13.96
N SER A 234 11.11 9.63 -14.30
CA SER A 234 10.50 10.86 -13.78
C SER A 234 9.00 10.96 -14.01
N ARG A 235 8.52 10.42 -15.14
CA ARG A 235 7.09 10.37 -15.47
C ARG A 235 6.26 9.58 -14.45
N LYS A 236 6.82 8.58 -13.78
CA LYS A 236 6.09 7.74 -12.81
C LYS A 236 5.68 8.54 -11.57
N HIS A 237 6.62 9.27 -10.96
CA HIS A 237 6.31 10.11 -9.80
C HIS A 237 5.56 11.39 -10.18
N GLN A 238 5.76 11.93 -11.38
CA GLN A 238 4.99 13.08 -11.89
C GLN A 238 3.51 12.72 -12.06
N ARG A 239 3.19 11.53 -12.60
CA ARG A 239 1.80 11.05 -12.71
C ARG A 239 1.16 10.81 -11.35
N MET A 240 1.90 10.21 -10.41
CA MET A 240 1.43 10.06 -9.03
C MET A 240 1.08 11.43 -8.43
N ALA A 241 1.98 12.41 -8.53
CA ALA A 241 1.75 13.76 -8.03
C ALA A 241 0.57 14.45 -8.71
N ALA A 242 0.40 14.27 -10.02
CA ALA A 242 -0.74 14.80 -10.76
C ALA A 242 -2.07 14.21 -10.25
N ILE A 243 -2.14 12.90 -10.02
CA ILE A 243 -3.33 12.25 -9.44
C ILE A 243 -3.59 12.75 -8.02
N VAL A 244 -2.57 12.85 -7.17
CA VAL A 244 -2.71 13.42 -5.81
C VAL A 244 -3.28 14.85 -5.88
N GLY A 245 -2.78 15.68 -6.80
CA GLY A 245 -3.30 17.04 -6.99
C GLY A 245 -4.73 17.06 -7.53
N GLN A 246 -5.09 16.18 -8.47
CA GLN A 246 -6.43 16.03 -9.01
C GLN A 246 -7.45 15.65 -7.92
N MET A 247 -7.04 14.82 -6.95
CA MET A 247 -7.87 14.38 -5.83
C MET A 247 -7.85 15.33 -4.63
N GLY A 248 -7.18 16.48 -4.74
CA GLY A 248 -7.17 17.54 -3.72
C GLY A 248 -6.12 17.40 -2.62
N GLY A 249 -5.20 16.43 -2.71
CA GLY A 249 -4.09 16.27 -1.77
C GLY A 249 -2.87 17.12 -2.08
N ASP A 250 -1.82 16.96 -1.26
CA ASP A 250 -0.55 17.66 -1.42
C ASP A 250 0.34 16.97 -2.47
N SER A 251 0.17 17.36 -3.74
CA SER A 251 0.94 16.83 -4.88
C SER A 251 2.44 17.03 -4.74
N ARG A 252 2.87 18.15 -4.13
CA ARG A 252 4.28 18.48 -3.93
C ARG A 252 4.91 17.57 -2.88
N PHE A 253 4.19 17.28 -1.80
CA PHE A 253 4.61 16.30 -0.81
C PHE A 253 4.76 14.91 -1.44
N GLY A 254 3.75 14.44 -2.18
CA GLY A 254 3.81 13.14 -2.85
C GLY A 254 5.01 13.02 -3.79
N GLU A 255 5.25 14.04 -4.62
CA GLU A 255 6.40 14.05 -5.52
C GLU A 255 7.75 14.09 -4.77
N ALA A 256 7.86 14.94 -3.74
CA ALA A 256 9.07 15.09 -2.95
C ALA A 256 9.43 13.81 -2.19
N LEU A 257 8.43 13.13 -1.60
CA LEU A 257 8.62 11.86 -0.92
C LEU A 257 9.11 10.79 -1.89
N TYR A 258 8.52 10.70 -3.09
CA TYR A 258 8.97 9.74 -4.09
C TYR A 258 10.42 10.00 -4.50
N LYS A 259 10.77 11.25 -4.81
CA LYS A 259 12.15 11.64 -5.20
C LYS A 259 13.15 11.35 -4.09
N LEU A 260 12.77 11.58 -2.83
CA LEU A 260 13.58 11.23 -1.68
C LEU A 260 13.91 9.73 -1.65
N LEU A 261 12.89 8.87 -1.80
CA LEU A 261 13.08 7.42 -1.86
C LEU A 261 13.89 6.99 -3.10
N ASP A 262 13.63 7.61 -4.25
CA ASP A 262 14.31 7.32 -5.51
C ASP A 262 15.82 7.63 -5.44
N SER A 263 16.18 8.71 -4.74
CA SER A 263 17.57 9.14 -4.50
C SER A 263 18.34 8.22 -3.55
N ALA A 264 17.65 7.44 -2.73
CA ALA A 264 18.25 6.51 -1.77
C ALA A 264 18.45 5.09 -2.36
N ARG A 265 18.17 4.88 -3.64
CA ARG A 265 18.29 3.55 -4.27
C ARG A 265 19.75 3.17 -4.49
N PHE A 266 20.11 1.98 -4.00
CA PHE A 266 21.40 1.35 -4.25
C PHE A 266 21.54 0.75 -5.66
N ASN A 267 20.42 0.34 -6.25
CA ASN A 267 20.42 -0.25 -7.58
C ASN A 267 19.18 0.19 -8.38
N HIS A 268 19.29 0.16 -9.71
CA HIS A 268 18.18 0.50 -10.60
C HIS A 268 17.09 -0.61 -10.70
N SER A 269 17.32 -1.78 -10.10
CA SER A 269 16.32 -2.86 -10.04
C SER A 269 15.32 -2.69 -8.89
N THR A 270 15.68 -1.93 -7.85
CA THR A 270 14.81 -1.55 -6.74
C THR A 270 13.68 -0.66 -7.24
N ARG A 271 12.45 -1.15 -7.08
CA ARG A 271 11.23 -0.45 -7.46
C ARG A 271 10.67 0.31 -6.27
N ILE A 272 10.47 1.61 -6.40
CA ILE A 272 9.90 2.47 -5.37
C ILE A 272 8.38 2.28 -5.33
N GLY A 273 7.67 2.68 -6.38
CA GLY A 273 6.22 2.44 -6.44
C GLY A 273 5.89 0.96 -6.52
N ARG A 274 5.14 0.43 -5.54
CA ARG A 274 4.81 -1.01 -5.43
C ARG A 274 3.38 -1.32 -5.80
N ALA A 275 2.45 -0.78 -5.05
CA ALA A 275 1.03 -1.05 -5.17
C ALA A 275 0.24 0.25 -5.10
N VAL A 276 -0.96 0.19 -5.63
CA VAL A 276 -1.93 1.27 -5.52
C VAL A 276 -3.29 0.66 -5.20
N GLU A 277 -4.01 1.30 -4.30
CA GLU A 277 -5.40 0.97 -3.97
C GLU A 277 -6.28 2.18 -4.29
N VAL A 278 -7.39 1.94 -4.99
CA VAL A 278 -8.42 2.94 -5.26
C VAL A 278 -9.59 2.67 -4.34
N GLU A 279 -9.93 3.63 -3.48
CA GLU A 279 -11.10 3.54 -2.61
C GLU A 279 -12.35 4.03 -3.35
N LEU A 280 -13.42 3.25 -3.24
CA LEU A 280 -14.66 3.40 -4.00
C LEU A 280 -15.84 3.51 -3.05
N CYS A 281 -16.74 4.45 -3.33
CA CYS A 281 -18.00 4.59 -2.62
C CYS A 281 -19.12 4.96 -3.61
N GLY A 282 -20.16 4.13 -3.65
CA GLY A 282 -21.27 4.28 -4.59
C GLY A 282 -20.81 4.23 -6.05
N ASP A 283 -20.85 5.37 -6.72
CA ASP A 283 -20.56 5.56 -8.14
C ASP A 283 -19.22 6.26 -8.42
N ARG A 284 -18.43 6.56 -7.39
CA ARG A 284 -17.17 7.32 -7.52
C ARG A 284 -15.98 6.65 -6.84
N ALA A 285 -14.80 6.90 -7.39
CA ALA A 285 -13.55 6.75 -6.69
C ALA A 285 -13.34 7.97 -5.78
N ILE A 286 -13.15 7.72 -4.49
CA ILE A 286 -13.09 8.76 -3.47
C ILE A 286 -11.68 8.96 -2.91
N ASP A 287 -10.78 7.98 -3.08
CA ASP A 287 -9.38 8.13 -2.67
C ASP A 287 -8.45 7.18 -3.45
N LEU A 288 -7.15 7.47 -3.41
CA LEU A 288 -6.09 6.57 -3.85
C LEU A 288 -5.02 6.47 -2.79
N GLU A 289 -4.57 5.26 -2.46
CA GLU A 289 -3.41 5.02 -1.61
C GLU A 289 -2.27 4.41 -2.41
N PHE A 290 -1.12 5.07 -2.42
CA PHE A 290 0.10 4.65 -3.09
C PHE A 290 1.06 4.02 -2.07
N TYR A 291 1.50 2.79 -2.30
CA TYR A 291 2.49 2.10 -1.46
C TYR A 291 3.89 2.20 -2.09
N LEU A 292 4.80 2.82 -1.36
CA LEU A 292 6.17 3.10 -1.75
C LEU A 292 7.11 2.23 -0.94
N SER A 293 8.02 1.52 -1.60
CA SER A 293 9.06 0.77 -0.91
C SER A 293 10.13 1.71 -0.37
N VAL A 294 10.59 1.47 0.85
CA VAL A 294 11.77 2.14 1.40
C VAL A 294 13.00 1.33 0.96
N PRO A 295 13.93 1.88 0.16
CA PRO A 295 15.16 1.17 -0.16
C PRO A 295 15.89 0.74 1.11
N THR A 296 16.08 -0.56 1.28
CA THR A 296 16.95 -1.15 2.30
C THR A 296 18.21 -1.64 1.60
N LEU A 297 19.34 -1.64 2.33
CA LEU A 297 20.62 -2.19 1.88
C LEU A 297 20.51 -3.66 1.48
#